data_AF-K6VWX8-F1
#
_entry.id   AF-K6VWX8-F1
#
_cell.length_a   1.000
_cell.length_b   1.000
_cell.length_c   1.000
_cell.angle_alpha   90.00
_cell.angle_beta   90.00
_cell.angle_gamma   90.00
#
_symmetry.space_group_name_H-M   'P 1'
#
loop_
_entity.id
_entity.type
_entity.pdbx_description
1 polymer ?
#
loop_
_entity_poly.entity_id
_entity_poly.type
_entity_poly.pdbx_seq_one_letter_code
_entity_poly.pdbx_strand_id
1 'polypeptide(L)'
;MSIDAMPEQPTPSAVADLTATADGGSPAEDARGDLARRVFPGGSDPDPRFTLANERTFLAWIRTALAFVAAGVALEAFALGGLSPATRKAVAVVLIVTGMLAAAGAGWHWWRAETAMRRGRPLPLPAIVPLIAIAATAGAAVATILVLTA
;
A
#
# COMPACT_ATOMS: atom_id res chain seq x y z
N MET A 1 6.45 3.05 -60.14
CA MET A 1 5.85 3.65 -58.92
C MET A 1 4.50 2.99 -58.75
N SER A 2 4.47 1.76 -58.20
CA SER A 2 3.21 1.07 -57.86
C SER A 2 2.69 1.70 -56.59
N ILE A 3 1.48 2.24 -56.65
CA ILE A 3 0.71 2.61 -55.46
C ILE A 3 0.32 1.28 -54.81
N ASP A 4 1.00 0.94 -53.72
CA ASP A 4 0.63 -0.17 -52.85
C ASP A 4 -0.83 0.01 -52.42
N ALA A 5 -1.60 -1.07 -52.54
CA ALA A 5 -3.00 -1.13 -52.23
C ALA A 5 -3.27 -0.59 -50.81
N MET A 6 -4.20 0.35 -50.70
CA MET A 6 -4.73 0.80 -49.42
C MET A 6 -5.38 -0.42 -48.73
N PRO A 7 -5.03 -0.74 -47.47
CA PRO A 7 -5.57 -1.92 -46.79
C PRO A 7 -7.08 -1.83 -46.74
N GLU A 8 -7.74 -2.89 -47.20
CA GLU A 8 -9.19 -3.04 -47.23
C GLU A 8 -9.73 -2.81 -45.81
N GLN A 9 -10.59 -1.79 -45.67
CA GLN A 9 -11.16 -1.45 -44.36
C GLN A 9 -12.02 -2.63 -43.88
N PRO A 10 -11.86 -3.07 -42.61
CA PRO A 10 -12.64 -4.18 -42.09
C PRO A 10 -14.13 -3.87 -42.19
N THR A 11 -14.91 -4.85 -42.64
CA THR A 11 -16.36 -4.71 -42.80
C THR A 11 -17.03 -4.50 -41.44
N PRO A 12 -18.14 -3.76 -41.37
CA PRO A 12 -18.83 -3.47 -40.10
C PRO A 12 -19.18 -4.72 -39.27
N SER A 13 -19.41 -5.86 -39.92
CA SER A 13 -19.64 -7.14 -39.25
C SER A 13 -18.38 -7.72 -38.60
N ALA A 14 -17.21 -7.53 -39.20
CA ALA A 14 -15.93 -7.95 -38.61
C ALA A 14 -15.58 -7.11 -37.38
N VAL A 15 -15.89 -5.81 -37.39
CA VAL A 15 -15.74 -4.94 -36.21
C VAL A 15 -16.72 -5.34 -35.11
N ALA A 16 -17.96 -5.69 -35.47
CA ALA A 16 -18.97 -6.17 -34.53
C ALA A 16 -18.58 -7.51 -33.88
N ASP A 17 -18.00 -8.43 -34.64
CA ASP A 17 -17.52 -9.73 -34.15
C ASP A 17 -16.30 -9.60 -33.22
N LEU A 18 -15.40 -8.64 -33.52
CA LEU A 18 -14.30 -8.26 -32.63
C LEU A 18 -14.79 -7.64 -31.31
N THR A 19 -15.86 -6.82 -31.35
CA THR A 19 -16.46 -6.28 -30.12
C THR A 19 -17.27 -7.31 -29.35
N ALA A 20 -17.89 -8.30 -30.03
CA ALA A 20 -18.66 -9.37 -29.40
C ALA A 20 -17.76 -10.43 -28.74
N THR A 21 -16.60 -10.72 -29.34
CA THR A 21 -15.57 -11.59 -28.74
C THR A 21 -14.79 -10.88 -27.62
N ALA A 22 -14.78 -9.54 -27.60
CA ALA A 22 -14.19 -8.75 -26.52
C ALA A 22 -15.13 -8.51 -25.31
N ASP A 23 -16.45 -8.71 -25.46
CA ASP A 23 -17.45 -8.54 -24.39
C ASP A 23 -17.48 -9.74 -23.40
N GLY A 24 -16.74 -10.81 -23.72
CA GLY A 24 -16.43 -11.85 -22.75
C GLY A 24 -15.37 -11.34 -21.77
N GLY A 25 -15.80 -10.67 -20.70
CA GLY A 25 -14.94 -10.30 -19.58
C GLY A 25 -13.98 -11.45 -19.26
N SER A 26 -12.69 -11.17 -19.28
CA SER A 26 -11.71 -12.25 -19.12
C SER A 26 -11.95 -12.92 -17.76
N PRO A 27 -11.79 -14.26 -17.60
CA PRO A 27 -12.05 -14.93 -16.32
C PRO A 27 -11.32 -14.31 -15.12
N ALA A 28 -10.20 -13.63 -15.37
CA ALA A 28 -9.42 -12.88 -14.40
C ALA A 28 -10.06 -11.55 -13.96
N GLU A 29 -10.81 -10.86 -14.82
CA GLU A 29 -11.55 -9.63 -14.48
C GLU A 29 -12.76 -9.94 -13.60
N ASP A 30 -13.49 -11.00 -13.93
CA ASP A 30 -14.59 -11.52 -13.12
C ASP A 30 -14.11 -11.91 -11.71
N ALA A 31 -12.97 -12.61 -11.62
CA ALA A 31 -12.37 -13.03 -10.34
C ALA A 31 -11.90 -11.84 -9.47
N ARG A 32 -11.38 -10.76 -10.08
CA ARG A 32 -11.02 -9.53 -9.35
C ARG A 32 -12.26 -8.81 -8.83
N GLY A 33 -13.33 -8.74 -9.63
CA GLY A 33 -14.62 -8.20 -9.21
C GLY A 33 -15.23 -8.98 -8.03
N ASP A 34 -15.12 -10.30 -8.04
CA ASP A 34 -15.59 -11.17 -6.96
C ASP A 34 -14.84 -10.96 -5.64
N LEU A 35 -13.51 -10.85 -5.71
CA LEU A 35 -12.71 -10.57 -4.51
C LEU A 35 -13.04 -9.18 -3.95
N ALA A 36 -13.15 -8.16 -4.81
CA ALA A 36 -13.51 -6.81 -4.40
C ALA A 36 -14.89 -6.77 -3.72
N ARG A 37 -15.89 -7.47 -4.27
CA ARG A 37 -17.24 -7.60 -3.68
C ARG A 37 -17.24 -8.30 -2.32
N ARG A 38 -16.35 -9.28 -2.10
CA ARG A 38 -16.21 -9.98 -0.82
C ARG A 38 -15.54 -9.13 0.26
N VAL A 39 -14.50 -8.37 -0.10
CA VAL A 39 -13.75 -7.52 0.84
C VAL A 39 -14.51 -6.23 1.15
N PHE A 40 -15.20 -5.66 0.17
CA PHE A 40 -16.00 -4.45 0.29
C PHE A 40 -17.44 -4.68 -0.18
N PRO A 41 -18.30 -5.29 0.67
CA PRO A 41 -19.69 -5.48 0.33
C PRO A 41 -20.42 -4.12 0.28
N GLY A 42 -20.77 -3.69 -0.94
CA GLY A 42 -21.58 -2.51 -1.23
C GLY A 42 -20.80 -1.23 -1.57
N GLY A 43 -21.48 -0.31 -2.27
CA GLY A 43 -20.90 0.91 -2.83
C GLY A 43 -20.59 0.79 -4.33
N SER A 44 -20.37 1.91 -5.00
CA SER A 44 -19.90 1.94 -6.39
C SER A 44 -18.39 1.74 -6.43
N ASP A 45 -17.88 1.10 -7.49
CA ASP A 45 -16.44 0.98 -7.65
C ASP A 45 -15.78 2.37 -7.74
N PRO A 46 -14.70 2.62 -6.97
CA PRO A 46 -14.01 3.89 -7.01
C PRO A 46 -13.39 4.16 -8.38
N ASP A 47 -13.32 5.43 -8.75
CA ASP A 47 -12.59 5.85 -9.94
C ASP A 47 -11.10 5.39 -9.84
N PRO A 48 -10.59 4.65 -10.84
CA PRO A 48 -9.25 4.05 -10.82
C PRO A 48 -8.12 5.01 -10.44
N ARG A 49 -8.22 6.30 -10.77
CA ARG A 49 -7.16 7.28 -10.44
C ARG A 49 -6.98 7.45 -8.94
N PHE A 50 -8.07 7.41 -8.16
CA PHE A 50 -8.01 7.57 -6.71
C PHE A 50 -7.53 6.29 -6.04
N THR A 51 -7.93 5.13 -6.56
CA THR A 51 -7.41 3.83 -6.14
C THR A 51 -5.89 3.77 -6.31
N LEU A 52 -5.36 4.12 -7.49
CA LEU A 52 -3.91 4.16 -7.75
C LEU A 52 -3.17 5.17 -6.87
N ALA A 53 -3.80 6.30 -6.55
CA ALA A 53 -3.22 7.27 -5.62
C ALA A 53 -3.14 6.71 -4.19
N ASN A 54 -4.19 6.03 -3.73
CA ASN A 54 -4.24 5.39 -2.41
C ASN A 54 -3.26 4.22 -2.28
N GLU A 55 -3.08 3.43 -3.35
CA GLU A 55 -2.05 2.39 -3.38
C GLU A 55 -0.65 2.98 -3.25
N ARG A 56 -0.36 4.11 -3.91
CA ARG A 56 0.96 4.77 -3.83
C ARG A 56 1.27 5.25 -2.41
N THR A 57 0.29 5.84 -1.71
CA THR A 57 0.49 6.28 -0.32
C THR A 57 0.67 5.08 0.61
N PHE A 58 -0.12 4.02 0.43
CA PHE A 58 0.03 2.77 1.15
C PHE A 58 1.44 2.17 0.97
N LEU A 59 1.89 2.00 -0.28
CA LEU A 59 3.21 1.44 -0.58
C LEU A 59 4.35 2.31 -0.05
N ALA A 60 4.21 3.64 -0.11
CA ALA A 60 5.18 4.55 0.47
C ALA A 60 5.32 4.35 1.99
N TRP A 61 4.22 4.06 2.69
CA TRP A 61 4.21 3.80 4.13
C TRP A 61 4.71 2.40 4.47
N ILE A 62 4.39 1.39 3.66
CA ILE A 62 4.95 0.04 3.83
C ILE A 62 6.47 0.07 3.68
N ARG A 63 7.00 0.86 2.74
CA ARG A 63 8.44 1.05 2.59
C ARG A 63 9.09 1.59 3.86
N THR A 64 8.52 2.61 4.50
CA THR A 64 9.10 3.16 5.73
C THR A 64 8.97 2.18 6.89
N ALA A 65 7.84 1.48 7.00
CA ALA A 65 7.64 0.42 7.99
C ALA A 65 8.69 -0.69 7.88
N LEU A 66 8.94 -1.17 6.66
CA LEU A 66 9.94 -2.19 6.38
C LEU A 66 11.36 -1.71 6.68
N ALA A 67 11.68 -0.45 6.43
CA ALA A 67 12.98 0.12 6.79
C ALA A 67 13.22 0.07 8.31
N PHE A 68 12.21 0.40 9.12
CA PHE A 68 12.31 0.29 10.58
C PHE A 68 12.48 -1.15 11.06
N VAL A 69 11.69 -2.09 10.52
CA VAL A 69 11.82 -3.52 10.87
C VAL A 69 13.20 -4.05 10.48
N ALA A 70 13.64 -3.78 9.25
CA ALA A 70 14.95 -4.20 8.77
C ALA A 70 16.09 -3.61 9.62
N ALA A 71 15.99 -2.35 10.02
CA ALA A 71 16.97 -1.71 10.89
C ALA A 71 17.05 -2.39 12.27
N GLY A 72 15.90 -2.69 12.89
CA GLY A 72 15.87 -3.39 14.18
C GLY A 72 16.41 -4.82 14.10
N VAL A 73 16.06 -5.56 13.05
CA VAL A 73 16.59 -6.91 12.81
C VAL A 73 18.10 -6.87 12.56
N ALA A 74 18.57 -5.96 11.71
CA ALA A 74 19.99 -5.78 11.43
C ALA A 74 20.78 -5.42 12.69
N LEU A 75 20.24 -4.55 13.54
CA LEU A 75 20.88 -4.16 14.80
C LEU A 75 21.16 -5.37 15.70
N GLU A 76 20.21 -6.28 15.87
CA GLU A 76 20.42 -7.50 16.66
C GLU A 76 21.30 -8.53 15.94
N ALA A 77 21.15 -8.67 14.61
CA ALA A 77 21.89 -9.66 13.83
C ALA A 77 23.39 -9.36 13.73
N PHE A 78 23.78 -8.09 13.60
CA PHE A 78 25.18 -7.70 13.38
C PHE A 78 25.95 -7.33 14.66
N ALA A 79 25.31 -7.43 15.83
CA ALA A 79 25.94 -7.23 17.14
C ALA A 79 26.91 -6.04 17.18
N LEU A 80 26.44 -4.85 16.77
CA LEU A 80 27.27 -3.63 16.70
C LEU A 80 27.99 -3.41 18.03
N GLY A 81 29.32 -3.43 17.99
CA GLY A 81 30.15 -3.19 19.17
C GLY A 81 29.89 -1.81 19.76
N GLY A 82 29.86 -1.71 21.10
CA GLY A 82 29.61 -0.45 21.81
C GLY A 82 28.24 -0.32 22.48
N LEU A 83 27.32 -1.27 22.28
CA LEU A 83 26.07 -1.36 23.03
C LEU A 83 26.05 -2.59 23.94
N SER A 84 25.54 -2.43 25.16
CA SER A 84 25.24 -3.57 26.02
C SER A 84 24.22 -4.50 25.34
N PRO A 85 24.26 -5.83 25.57
CA PRO A 85 23.29 -6.76 24.98
C PRO A 85 21.83 -6.40 25.31
N ALA A 86 21.58 -5.85 26.50
CA ALA A 86 20.25 -5.41 26.91
C ALA A 86 19.80 -4.16 26.14
N THR A 87 20.67 -3.16 26.01
CA THR A 87 20.38 -1.92 25.28
C THR A 87 20.14 -2.18 23.80
N ARG A 88 21.00 -2.98 23.17
CA ARG A 88 20.85 -3.35 21.76
C ARG A 88 19.52 -4.03 21.48
N LYS A 89 19.16 -5.02 22.31
CA LYS A 89 17.86 -5.71 22.23
C LYS A 89 16.70 -4.73 22.40
N ALA A 90 16.77 -3.82 23.38
CA ALA A 90 15.72 -2.84 23.61
C ALA A 90 15.53 -1.91 22.40
N VAL A 91 16.61 -1.37 21.83
CA VAL A 91 16.56 -0.51 20.64
C VAL A 91 16.00 -1.28 19.43
N ALA A 92 16.42 -2.54 19.23
CA ALA A 92 15.91 -3.37 18.15
C ALA A 92 14.40 -3.61 18.26
N VAL A 93 13.91 -3.92 19.47
CA VAL A 93 12.48 -4.10 19.75
C VAL A 93 11.71 -2.81 19.44
N VAL A 94 12.19 -1.65 19.88
CA VAL A 94 11.55 -0.36 19.61
C VAL A 94 11.46 -0.09 18.10
N LEU A 95 12.54 -0.31 17.35
CA LEU A 95 12.54 -0.14 15.88
C LEU A 95 11.53 -1.07 15.21
N ILE A 96 11.51 -2.36 15.58
CA ILE A 96 10.57 -3.34 15.02
C ILE A 96 9.12 -2.95 15.33
N VAL A 97 8.81 -2.61 16.59
CA VAL A 97 7.46 -2.20 17.00
C VAL A 97 7.03 -0.93 16.26
N THR A 98 7.92 0.04 16.08
CA THR A 98 7.64 1.26 15.31
C THR A 98 7.28 0.93 13.87
N GLY A 99 8.04 0.04 13.22
CA GLY A 99 7.74 -0.44 11.87
C GLY A 99 6.40 -1.17 11.78
N MET A 100 6.09 -2.06 12.75
CA MET A 100 4.81 -2.76 12.81
C MET A 100 3.62 -1.80 12.96
N LEU A 101 3.74 -0.78 13.82
CA LEU A 101 2.71 0.24 14.01
C LEU A 101 2.50 1.08 12.74
N ALA A 102 3.57 1.43 12.04
CA ALA A 102 3.49 2.14 10.77
C ALA A 102 2.79 1.30 9.69
N ALA A 103 3.09 0.01 9.59
CA ALA A 103 2.42 -0.92 8.66
C ALA A 103 0.93 -1.09 8.99
N ALA A 104 0.59 -1.31 10.25
CA ALA A 104 -0.80 -1.42 10.69
C ALA A 104 -1.58 -0.14 10.39
N GLY A 105 -0.96 1.01 10.64
CA GLY A 105 -1.57 2.30 10.34
C GLY A 105 -1.74 2.58 8.84
N ALA A 106 -0.84 2.09 8.00
CA ALA A 106 -0.99 2.13 6.54
C ALA A 106 -2.24 1.34 6.09
N GLY A 107 -2.42 0.12 6.61
CA GLY A 107 -3.59 -0.71 6.30
C GLY A 107 -4.91 -0.07 6.76
N TRP A 108 -4.93 0.49 7.97
CA TRP A 108 -6.10 1.19 8.48
C TRP A 108 -6.45 2.45 7.69
N HIS A 109 -5.43 3.24 7.31
CA HIS A 109 -5.63 4.41 6.44
C HIS A 109 -6.24 4.01 5.10
N TRP A 110 -5.63 3.01 4.45
CA TRP A 110 -6.06 2.50 3.16
C TRP A 110 -7.52 2.02 3.21
N TRP A 111 -7.88 1.23 4.22
CA TRP A 111 -9.26 0.73 4.38
C TRP A 111 -10.26 1.88 4.58
N ARG A 112 -9.93 2.87 5.42
CA ARG A 112 -10.82 4.03 5.63
C ARG A 112 -11.00 4.86 4.36
N ALA A 113 -9.93 5.07 3.58
CA ALA A 113 -10.00 5.78 2.32
C ALA A 113 -10.86 5.02 1.29
N GLU A 114 -10.61 3.73 1.12
CA GLU A 114 -11.35 2.85 0.21
C GLU A 114 -12.86 2.81 0.53
N THR A 115 -13.19 2.68 1.82
CA THR A 115 -14.59 2.67 2.28
C THR A 115 -15.28 4.02 2.06
N ALA A 116 -14.56 5.13 2.23
CA ALA A 116 -15.11 6.47 1.99
C ALA A 116 -15.36 6.70 0.50
N MET A 117 -14.42 6.29 -0.37
CA MET A 117 -14.55 6.38 -1.83
C MET A 117 -15.75 5.56 -2.33
N ARG A 118 -15.90 4.30 -1.89
CA ARG A 118 -17.04 3.43 -2.28
C ARG A 118 -18.40 3.96 -1.86
N ARG A 119 -18.46 4.75 -0.78
CA ARG A 119 -19.69 5.34 -0.24
C ARG A 119 -19.92 6.79 -0.68
N GLY A 120 -19.09 7.33 -1.57
CA GLY A 120 -19.17 8.73 -2.02
C GLY A 120 -19.05 9.75 -0.89
N ARG A 121 -18.40 9.39 0.22
CA ARG A 121 -18.22 10.28 1.38
C ARG A 121 -16.96 11.14 1.22
N PRO A 122 -16.94 12.35 1.79
CA PRO A 122 -15.73 13.15 1.83
C PRO A 122 -14.58 12.36 2.47
N LEU A 123 -13.39 12.47 1.88
CA LEU A 123 -12.20 11.75 2.33
C LEU A 123 -11.91 12.09 3.81
N PRO A 124 -11.80 11.08 4.68
CA PRO A 124 -11.56 11.32 6.09
C PRO A 124 -10.20 11.99 6.28
N LEU A 125 -10.16 13.09 7.04
CA LEU A 125 -8.92 13.72 7.48
C LEU A 125 -8.00 12.64 8.09
N PRO A 126 -6.72 12.56 7.68
CA PRO A 126 -5.86 11.44 8.01
C PRO A 126 -5.34 11.57 9.45
N ALA A 127 -6.23 11.37 10.43
CA ALA A 127 -5.91 11.41 11.88
C ALA A 127 -4.88 10.33 12.29
N ILE A 128 -4.57 9.39 11.42
CA ILE A 128 -3.54 8.37 11.62
C ILE A 128 -2.11 8.88 11.37
N VAL A 129 -1.96 9.96 10.60
CA VAL A 129 -0.67 10.64 10.39
C VAL A 129 -0.11 11.17 11.70
N PRO A 130 -0.84 11.97 12.51
CA PRO A 130 -0.31 12.41 13.80
C PRO A 130 -0.09 11.26 14.78
N LEU A 131 -0.93 10.21 14.75
CA LEU A 131 -0.77 9.05 15.64
C LEU A 131 0.54 8.28 15.36
N ILE A 132 0.84 7.99 14.09
CA ILE A 132 2.08 7.32 13.68
C ILE A 132 3.28 8.23 13.95
N ALA A 133 3.15 9.53 13.69
CA ALA A 133 4.21 10.49 14.00
C ALA A 133 4.54 10.48 15.50
N ILE A 134 3.52 10.54 16.37
CA ILE A 134 3.70 10.45 17.82
C ILE A 134 4.36 9.12 18.22
N ALA A 135 3.87 7.99 17.69
CA ALA A 135 4.42 6.67 18.00
C ALA A 135 5.89 6.53 17.56
N ALA A 136 6.21 6.98 16.35
CA ALA A 136 7.58 6.97 15.83
C ALA A 136 8.50 7.91 16.61
N THR A 137 8.04 9.12 16.93
CA THR A 137 8.81 10.07 17.75
C THR A 137 9.03 9.53 19.16
N ALA A 138 8.01 8.95 19.80
CA ALA A 138 8.14 8.35 21.12
C ALA A 138 9.10 7.16 21.11
N GLY A 139 8.99 6.27 20.11
CA GLY A 139 9.91 5.14 19.92
C GLY A 139 11.35 5.61 19.73
N ALA A 140 11.58 6.57 18.83
CA ALA A 140 12.89 7.16 18.62
C ALA A 140 13.45 7.81 19.91
N ALA A 141 12.63 8.57 20.64
CA ALA A 141 13.04 9.18 21.90
C ALA A 141 13.44 8.14 22.95
N VAL A 142 12.66 7.07 23.11
CA VAL A 142 12.98 5.96 24.02
C VAL A 142 14.30 5.29 23.61
N ALA A 143 14.48 4.99 22.32
CA ALA A 143 15.73 4.42 21.82
C ALA A 143 16.93 5.34 22.08
N THR A 144 16.80 6.65 21.83
CA THR A 144 17.85 7.64 22.09
C THR A 144 18.20 7.72 23.57
N ILE A 145 17.19 7.78 24.46
CA ILE A 145 17.42 7.81 25.91
C ILE A 145 18.18 6.55 26.34
N LEU A 146 17.72 5.36 25.91
CA LEU A 146 18.36 4.09 26.25
C LEU A 146 19.82 4.03 25.79
N VAL A 147 20.14 4.57 24.61
CA VAL A 147 21.51 4.62 24.09
C VAL A 147 22.39 5.59 24.90
N LEU A 148 21.86 6.75 25.30
CA LEU A 148 22.64 7.75 26.04
C LEU A 148 22.87 7.40 27.51
N THR A 149 22.02 6.54 28.09
CA THR A 149 22.11 6.13 29.50
C THR A 149 22.73 4.76 29.73
N ALA A 150 23.09 4.04 28.66
CA ALA A 150 23.70 2.71 28.69
C ALA A 150 25.23 2.77 28.63
#